data_AF-A0A7J6NDU8-F1
#
_entry.id   AF-A0A7J6NDU8-F1
#
_cell.length_a   1.000
_cell.length_b   1.000
_cell.length_c   1.000
_cell.angle_alpha   90.00
_cell.angle_beta   90.00
_cell.angle_gamma   90.00
#
_symmetry.space_group_name_H-M   'P 1'
#
loop_
_entity.id
_entity.type
_entity.pdbx_description
1 polymer ?
#
loop_
_entity_poly.entity_id
_entity_poly.type
_entity_poly.pdbx_seq_one_letter_code
_entity_poly.pdbx_strand_id
1 'polypeptide(L)'
;MMIETAEQQALLLEPTGNHASGKPWVIRNGEKKTIGRKAECDIVVNDTIVSGLHCIVGLSILSPQERQGDGIVISVEDKSTNGTLINGERIGKGKTRFVQAGDVINLGKPKTTAEGEHQYAASYRLRMVVVDGAGQWKDEDKENRNMNSDGSTEAPVGTPRSAPSTEPNNREAVGSVPRMRNFLTLRRREPKTSSAAAMAAAHREEQLRGQLAAAEEGRRTQEARATELEIRVRVTEERLKSLNEQLEEARKAKDRYQEENADLQNQVAELTIRGKQLEATAESKDRALQDAQRDAGIRSEDMENLRAEAFDADSRARDAARRLREVRRNLDSAVEANRKLTEYSNGLKEKVGGLQSALTTSAASVASLHNAIANLYDTSQEHCGLDATKTFSVGITPTEQTYDEGDQTDTDDEVETLLTNAATLEEDGDVTPRPTGQIRVKQSDSDSDTSGQGGTETPPPAGKRMRSSSGGSPSSQKRLRKDSDEKPAGATFGDLLGNDSE
;
A
#
# COMPACT_ATOMS: atom_id res chain seq x y z
N MET A 1 37.31 -18.54 -35.90
CA MET A 1 36.21 -17.96 -35.10
C MET A 1 35.68 -19.06 -34.22
N MET A 2 36.10 -19.10 -32.94
CA MET A 2 35.42 -19.94 -31.96
C MET A 2 34.11 -19.23 -31.64
N ILE A 3 32.98 -19.88 -31.91
CA ILE A 3 31.68 -19.39 -31.46
C ILE A 3 31.70 -19.62 -29.95
N GLU A 4 31.95 -18.56 -29.18
CA GLU A 4 31.68 -18.57 -27.75
C GLU A 4 30.21 -18.98 -27.60
N THR A 5 29.97 -20.17 -27.06
CA THR A 5 28.65 -20.64 -26.68
C THR A 5 28.20 -19.78 -25.51
N ALA A 6 27.57 -18.65 -25.83
CA ALA A 6 26.97 -17.78 -24.84
C ALA A 6 25.98 -18.59 -24.01
N GLU A 7 26.21 -18.63 -22.71
CA GLU A 7 25.27 -19.19 -21.74
C GLU A 7 23.96 -18.41 -21.84
N GLN A 8 22.87 -19.11 -22.14
CA GLN A 8 21.56 -18.48 -22.30
C GLN A 8 20.66 -18.83 -21.11
N GLN A 9 20.08 -17.81 -20.49
CA GLN A 9 19.04 -17.99 -19.50
C GLN A 9 17.78 -18.54 -20.16
N ALA A 10 17.18 -19.54 -19.52
CA ALA A 10 15.94 -20.17 -19.94
C ALA A 10 15.02 -20.44 -18.74
N LEU A 11 13.75 -20.68 -19.03
CA LEU A 11 12.74 -21.01 -18.03
C LEU A 11 12.46 -22.51 -18.07
N LEU A 12 12.74 -23.20 -16.96
CA LEU A 12 12.42 -24.60 -16.74
C LEU A 12 11.02 -24.72 -16.10
N LEU A 13 10.16 -25.52 -16.70
CA LEU A 13 8.88 -25.93 -16.15
C LEU A 13 9.04 -27.31 -15.54
N GLU A 14 9.20 -27.34 -14.22
CA GLU A 14 9.31 -28.57 -13.45
C GLU A 14 7.91 -29.08 -13.08
N PRO A 15 7.50 -30.27 -13.56
CA PRO A 15 6.22 -30.83 -13.14
C PRO A 15 6.27 -31.20 -11.66
N THR A 16 5.19 -30.90 -10.94
CA THR A 16 5.05 -31.10 -9.50
C THR A 16 3.77 -31.85 -9.15
N GLY A 17 3.69 -32.36 -7.91
CA GLY A 17 2.54 -33.11 -7.43
C GLY A 17 2.36 -34.44 -8.17
N ASN A 18 1.12 -34.77 -8.55
CA ASN A 18 0.80 -36.05 -9.19
C ASN A 18 1.39 -36.22 -10.59
N HIS A 19 1.90 -35.14 -11.18
CA HIS A 19 2.60 -35.17 -12.46
C HIS A 19 4.13 -35.15 -12.33
N ALA A 20 4.69 -35.30 -11.13
CA ALA A 20 6.13 -35.21 -10.89
C ALA A 20 6.99 -36.22 -11.69
N SER A 21 6.40 -37.27 -12.26
CA SER A 21 7.11 -38.21 -13.15
C SER A 21 7.32 -37.68 -14.58
N GLY A 22 6.78 -36.51 -14.92
CA GLY A 22 6.93 -35.89 -16.23
C GLY A 22 8.35 -35.40 -16.51
N LYS A 23 8.75 -35.42 -17.79
CA LYS A 23 9.98 -34.77 -18.25
C LYS A 23 9.83 -33.25 -18.12
N PRO A 24 10.79 -32.50 -17.53
CA PRO A 24 10.70 -31.05 -17.47
C PRO A 24 10.89 -30.43 -18.85
N TRP A 25 10.32 -29.23 -19.05
CA TRP A 25 10.38 -28.51 -20.32
C TRP A 25 11.16 -27.21 -20.17
N VAL A 26 11.98 -26.88 -21.16
CA VAL A 26 12.78 -25.65 -21.21
C VAL A 26 12.15 -24.70 -22.21
N ILE A 27 11.98 -23.43 -21.83
CA ILE A 27 11.50 -22.34 -22.68
C ILE A 27 12.62 -21.32 -22.84
N ARG A 28 13.08 -21.12 -24.07
CA ARG A 28 14.15 -20.15 -24.37
C ARG A 28 13.61 -18.73 -24.46
N ASN A 29 14.52 -17.75 -24.44
CA ASN A 29 14.15 -16.34 -24.63
C ASN A 29 13.40 -16.14 -25.96
N GLY A 30 12.25 -15.48 -25.91
CA GLY A 30 11.36 -15.22 -27.04
C GLY A 30 10.45 -16.39 -27.41
N GLU A 31 10.64 -17.56 -26.80
CA GLU A 31 9.82 -18.74 -27.06
C GLU A 31 8.54 -18.72 -26.22
N LYS A 32 7.48 -19.31 -26.79
CA LYS A 32 6.22 -19.58 -26.10
C LYS A 32 5.90 -21.07 -26.20
N LYS A 33 5.53 -21.67 -25.07
CA LYS A 33 5.06 -23.05 -24.99
C LYS A 33 3.58 -23.10 -24.67
N THR A 34 2.87 -23.95 -25.39
CA THR A 34 1.44 -24.19 -25.21
C THR A 34 1.21 -25.41 -24.32
N ILE A 35 0.33 -25.27 -23.34
CA ILE A 35 -0.05 -26.34 -22.42
C ILE A 35 -1.53 -26.65 -22.62
N GLY A 36 -1.87 -27.91 -22.83
CA GLY A 36 -3.26 -28.29 -23.10
C GLY A 36 -3.47 -29.79 -23.25
N ARG A 37 -4.73 -30.18 -23.47
CA ARG A 37 -5.12 -31.58 -23.65
C ARG A 37 -4.93 -32.09 -25.07
N LYS A 38 -4.90 -31.21 -26.07
CA LYS A 38 -4.71 -31.61 -27.47
C LYS A 38 -3.27 -32.07 -27.71
N ALA A 39 -3.11 -33.03 -28.61
CA ALA A 39 -1.78 -33.49 -29.06
C ALA A 39 -0.99 -32.42 -29.83
N GLU A 40 -1.64 -31.34 -30.27
CA GLU A 40 -1.03 -30.19 -30.93
C GLU A 40 -0.27 -29.27 -29.95
N CYS A 41 -0.47 -29.42 -28.63
CA CYS A 41 0.22 -28.60 -27.63
C CYS A 41 1.64 -29.12 -27.38
N ASP A 42 2.57 -28.20 -27.06
CA ASP A 42 3.94 -28.57 -26.68
C ASP A 42 3.99 -29.46 -25.43
N ILE A 43 3.12 -29.14 -24.47
CA ILE A 43 2.97 -29.86 -23.21
C ILE A 43 1.56 -30.45 -23.17
N VAL A 44 1.47 -31.74 -23.47
CA VAL A 44 0.20 -32.48 -23.53
C VAL A 44 -0.15 -33.06 -22.15
N VAL A 45 -1.31 -32.65 -21.62
CA VAL A 45 -1.85 -33.15 -20.35
C VAL A 45 -3.15 -33.91 -20.60
N ASN A 46 -3.10 -35.23 -20.42
CA ASN A 46 -4.21 -36.14 -20.69
C ASN A 46 -5.27 -36.17 -19.57
N ASP A 47 -5.78 -34.99 -19.17
CA ASP A 47 -6.90 -34.89 -18.22
C ASP A 47 -8.09 -34.16 -18.86
N THR A 48 -9.29 -34.72 -18.69
CA THR A 48 -10.56 -34.14 -19.11
C THR A 48 -10.82 -32.71 -18.60
N ILE A 49 -10.26 -32.35 -17.44
CA ILE A 49 -10.41 -31.01 -16.83
C ILE A 49 -9.55 -29.97 -17.55
N VAL A 50 -8.48 -30.40 -18.21
CA VAL A 50 -7.61 -29.53 -18.99
C VAL A 50 -8.29 -29.22 -20.33
N SER A 51 -8.41 -27.93 -20.67
CA SER A 51 -8.95 -27.50 -21.97
C SER A 51 -8.01 -27.92 -23.11
N GLY A 52 -8.55 -28.03 -24.33
CA GLY A 52 -7.76 -28.43 -25.50
C GLY A 52 -6.49 -27.60 -25.67
N LEU A 53 -6.62 -26.27 -25.55
CA LEU A 53 -5.54 -25.30 -25.33
C LEU A 53 -5.83 -24.61 -23.99
N HIS A 54 -5.01 -24.86 -22.96
CA HIS A 54 -5.30 -24.40 -21.59
C HIS A 54 -4.62 -23.08 -21.29
N CYS A 55 -3.30 -23.01 -21.42
CA CYS A 55 -2.55 -21.78 -21.23
C CYS A 55 -1.32 -21.74 -22.13
N ILE A 56 -0.75 -20.53 -22.27
CA ILE A 56 0.47 -20.27 -23.03
C ILE A 56 1.46 -19.64 -22.06
N VAL A 57 2.65 -20.23 -21.93
CA VAL A 57 3.73 -19.73 -21.09
C VAL A 57 4.83 -19.20 -22.00
N GLY A 58 5.27 -17.97 -21.78
CA GLY A 58 6.32 -17.34 -22.58
C GLY A 58 7.38 -16.67 -21.72
N LEU A 59 8.63 -16.72 -22.20
CA LEU A 59 9.78 -16.03 -21.61
C LEU A 59 10.24 -14.92 -22.55
N SER A 60 10.35 -13.69 -22.04
CA SER A 60 10.91 -12.56 -22.77
C SER A 60 11.94 -11.86 -21.90
N ILE A 61 13.21 -11.94 -22.30
CA ILE A 61 14.31 -11.20 -21.69
C ILE A 61 14.50 -9.94 -22.53
N LEU A 62 14.08 -8.81 -21.98
CA LEU A 62 14.26 -7.49 -22.57
C LEU A 62 15.70 -7.04 -22.37
N SER A 63 16.23 -6.32 -23.35
CA SER A 63 17.59 -5.80 -23.28
C SER A 63 17.73 -4.78 -22.14
N PRO A 64 18.91 -4.67 -21.50
CA PRO A 64 19.15 -3.70 -20.42
C PRO A 64 18.90 -2.24 -20.81
N GLN A 65 18.90 -1.93 -22.12
CA GLN A 65 18.65 -0.59 -22.63
C GLN A 65 17.17 -0.18 -22.57
N GLU A 66 16.24 -1.13 -22.47
CA GLU A 66 14.81 -0.86 -22.58
C GLU A 66 14.08 -0.77 -21.23
N ARG A 67 14.69 -1.16 -20.09
CA ARG A 67 14.06 -1.09 -18.76
C ARG A 67 15.03 -0.88 -17.59
N GLN A 68 14.55 -0.21 -16.54
CA GLN A 68 15.11 -0.24 -15.18
C GLN A 68 14.72 -1.57 -14.49
N GLY A 69 15.54 -2.62 -14.61
CA GLY A 69 15.38 -3.90 -13.90
C GLY A 69 16.07 -5.08 -14.60
N ASP A 70 15.99 -6.28 -14.01
CA ASP A 70 16.66 -7.52 -14.49
C ASP A 70 16.23 -8.00 -15.90
N GLY A 71 15.30 -7.31 -16.56
CA GLY A 71 14.91 -7.56 -17.95
C GLY A 71 14.11 -8.85 -18.20
N ILE A 72 14.04 -9.78 -17.24
CA ILE A 72 13.35 -11.07 -17.39
C ILE A 72 11.84 -10.90 -17.15
N VAL A 73 11.02 -11.19 -18.17
CA VAL A 73 9.56 -11.16 -18.09
C VAL A 73 9.01 -12.53 -18.43
N ILE A 74 8.39 -13.19 -17.45
CA ILE A 74 7.66 -14.44 -17.65
C ILE A 74 6.17 -14.11 -17.73
N SER A 75 5.52 -14.58 -18.79
CA SER A 75 4.09 -14.32 -19.05
C SER A 75 3.32 -15.63 -19.14
N VAL A 76 2.14 -15.66 -18.51
CA VAL A 76 1.21 -16.79 -18.55
C VAL A 76 -0.15 -16.27 -19.03
N GLU A 77 -0.59 -16.72 -20.20
CA GLU A 77 -1.88 -16.39 -20.79
C GLU A 77 -2.86 -17.55 -20.62
N ASP A 78 -3.98 -17.31 -19.93
CA ASP A 78 -5.02 -18.32 -19.69
C ASP A 78 -6.00 -18.36 -20.87
N LYS A 79 -6.16 -19.51 -21.52
CA LYS A 79 -7.18 -19.76 -22.56
C LYS A 79 -8.24 -20.76 -22.11
N SER A 80 -8.15 -21.24 -20.89
CA SER A 80 -8.94 -22.36 -20.40
C SER A 80 -10.36 -21.96 -20.00
N THR A 81 -11.25 -22.96 -19.98
CA THR A 81 -12.62 -22.77 -19.46
C THR A 81 -12.67 -22.90 -17.94
N ASN A 82 -11.83 -23.78 -17.37
CA ASN A 82 -11.79 -24.04 -15.93
C ASN A 82 -10.92 -23.02 -15.16
N GLY A 83 -10.07 -22.26 -15.87
CA GLY A 83 -9.15 -21.29 -15.33
C GLY A 83 -7.78 -21.88 -15.04
N THR A 84 -6.76 -21.04 -15.21
CA THR A 84 -5.39 -21.28 -14.74
C THR A 84 -5.19 -20.55 -13.41
N LEU A 85 -4.57 -21.22 -12.43
CA LEU A 85 -4.24 -20.62 -11.14
C LEU A 85 -2.72 -20.49 -10.99
N ILE A 86 -2.26 -19.38 -10.43
CA ILE A 86 -0.84 -19.14 -10.12
C ILE A 86 -0.74 -18.94 -8.62
N ASN A 87 0.01 -19.80 -7.94
CA ASN A 87 0.11 -19.83 -6.47
C ASN A 87 -1.28 -19.83 -5.76
N GLY A 88 -2.28 -20.45 -6.39
CA GLY A 88 -3.65 -20.53 -5.88
C GLY A 88 -4.58 -19.38 -6.31
N GLU A 89 -4.09 -18.38 -7.03
CA GLU A 89 -4.90 -17.26 -7.51
C GLU A 89 -5.29 -17.43 -9.00
N ARG A 90 -6.57 -17.29 -9.32
CA ARG A 90 -7.09 -17.53 -10.67
C ARG A 90 -6.87 -16.32 -11.60
N ILE A 91 -6.26 -16.54 -12.76
CA ILE A 91 -6.00 -15.48 -13.76
C ILE A 91 -7.29 -15.06 -14.48
N GLY A 92 -8.01 -16.03 -15.05
CA GLY A 92 -9.23 -15.81 -15.83
C GLY A 92 -9.01 -15.90 -17.35
N LYS A 93 -9.97 -16.49 -18.05
CA LYS A 93 -9.89 -16.76 -19.49
C LYS A 93 -9.64 -15.49 -20.32
N GLY A 94 -8.66 -15.56 -21.21
CA GLY A 94 -8.22 -14.50 -22.11
C GLY A 94 -7.26 -13.48 -21.49
N LYS A 95 -6.95 -13.61 -20.19
CA LYS A 95 -6.05 -12.68 -19.50
C LYS A 95 -4.63 -13.23 -19.43
N THR A 96 -3.68 -12.31 -19.50
CA THR A 96 -2.25 -12.58 -19.31
C THR A 96 -1.81 -12.08 -17.95
N ARG A 97 -1.07 -12.90 -17.21
CA ARG A 97 -0.46 -12.54 -15.92
C ARG A 97 1.05 -12.68 -16.02
N PHE A 98 1.76 -11.69 -15.48
CA PHE A 98 3.21 -11.76 -15.32
C PHE A 98 3.54 -12.48 -14.01
N VAL A 99 4.54 -13.35 -14.05
CA VAL A 99 4.95 -14.20 -12.94
C VAL A 99 6.44 -14.17 -12.72
N GLN A 100 6.86 -14.65 -11.56
CA GLN A 100 8.26 -14.74 -11.18
C GLN A 100 8.76 -16.18 -11.17
N ALA A 101 10.08 -16.34 -11.19
CA ALA A 101 10.70 -17.63 -10.94
C ALA A 101 10.36 -18.12 -9.52
N GLY A 102 9.99 -19.38 -9.39
CA GLY A 102 9.51 -19.99 -8.14
C GLY A 102 7.99 -20.19 -8.10
N ASP A 103 7.23 -19.44 -8.90
CA ASP A 103 5.78 -19.54 -8.94
C ASP A 103 5.31 -20.91 -9.46
N VAL A 104 4.16 -21.36 -8.96
CA VAL A 104 3.53 -22.63 -9.35
C VAL A 104 2.26 -22.38 -10.13
N ILE A 105 2.25 -22.87 -11.38
CA ILE A 105 1.09 -22.88 -12.26
C ILE A 105 0.28 -24.15 -12.01
N ASN A 106 -0.98 -24.00 -11.63
CA ASN A 106 -1.92 -25.08 -11.42
C ASN A 106 -3.03 -25.04 -12.50
N LEU A 107 -3.27 -26.18 -13.14
CA LEU A 107 -4.25 -26.29 -14.22
C LEU A 107 -5.58 -26.84 -13.71
N GLY A 108 -6.66 -26.10 -13.98
CA GLY A 108 -8.03 -26.50 -13.67
C GLY A 108 -8.46 -26.25 -12.22
N LYS A 109 -9.70 -26.64 -11.91
CA LYS A 109 -10.26 -26.47 -10.56
C LYS A 109 -9.65 -27.52 -9.61
N PRO A 110 -9.31 -27.14 -8.37
CA PRO A 110 -8.85 -28.11 -7.38
C PRO A 110 -9.96 -29.11 -7.09
N LYS A 111 -9.65 -30.40 -7.15
CA LYS A 111 -10.48 -31.44 -6.55
C LYS A 111 -10.11 -31.52 -5.07
N THR A 112 -11.08 -31.27 -4.20
CA THR A 112 -10.90 -31.51 -2.76
C THR A 112 -10.94 -33.02 -2.53
N THR A 113 -9.82 -33.62 -2.13
CA THR A 113 -9.79 -35.02 -1.69
C THR A 113 -10.45 -35.13 -0.30
N ALA A 114 -10.80 -36.36 0.12
CA ALA A 114 -11.40 -36.59 1.44
C ALA A 114 -10.52 -36.13 2.61
N GLU A 115 -9.20 -35.99 2.36
CA GLU A 115 -8.19 -35.53 3.31
C GLU A 115 -8.05 -33.99 3.31
N GLY A 116 -8.81 -33.28 2.48
CA GLY A 116 -8.79 -31.82 2.39
C GLY A 116 -7.67 -31.26 1.52
N GLU A 117 -6.86 -32.12 0.87
CA GLU A 117 -5.81 -31.67 -0.04
C GLU A 117 -6.40 -31.24 -1.39
N HIS A 118 -5.85 -30.16 -1.94
CA HIS A 118 -6.22 -29.63 -3.24
C HIS A 118 -5.45 -30.34 -4.34
N GLN A 119 -6.11 -31.28 -5.02
CA GLN A 119 -5.52 -32.01 -6.14
C GLN A 119 -5.82 -31.27 -7.45
N TYR A 120 -4.78 -30.79 -8.12
CA TYR A 120 -4.88 -30.18 -9.46
C TYR A 120 -4.64 -31.23 -10.54
N ALA A 121 -5.15 -30.97 -11.75
CA ALA A 121 -4.97 -31.86 -12.89
C ALA A 121 -3.48 -31.95 -13.28
N ALA A 122 -2.78 -30.81 -13.27
CA ALA A 122 -1.32 -30.74 -13.38
C ALA A 122 -0.81 -29.47 -12.71
N SER A 123 0.41 -29.52 -12.19
CA SER A 123 1.08 -28.41 -11.51
C SER A 123 2.51 -28.29 -12.03
N TYR A 124 2.95 -27.08 -12.36
CA TYR A 124 4.30 -26.80 -12.85
C TYR A 124 4.95 -25.69 -12.05
N ARG A 125 6.13 -25.94 -11.49
CA ARG A 125 6.96 -24.93 -10.84
C ARG A 125 7.86 -24.28 -11.88
N LEU A 126 7.89 -22.96 -11.88
CA LEU A 126 8.75 -22.16 -12.74
C LEU A 126 10.12 -22.02 -12.10
N ARG A 127 11.19 -22.34 -12.82
CA ARG A 127 12.56 -22.17 -12.34
C ARG A 127 13.43 -21.57 -13.44
N MET A 128 14.22 -20.55 -13.12
CA MET A 128 15.22 -20.04 -14.07
C MET A 128 16.43 -20.96 -14.05
N VAL A 129 16.92 -21.34 -15.22
CA VAL A 129 18.11 -22.17 -15.40
C VAL A 129 18.99 -21.59 -16.50
N VAL A 130 20.29 -21.86 -16.41
CA VAL A 130 21.24 -21.57 -17.49
C VAL A 130 21.36 -22.80 -18.35
N VAL A 131 21.24 -22.61 -19.67
CA VAL A 131 21.31 -23.69 -20.65
C VAL A 131 22.55 -23.49 -21.51
N ASP A 132 23.28 -24.55 -21.74
CA ASP A 132 24.43 -24.53 -22.62
C ASP A 132 24.01 -24.40 -24.10
N GLY A 133 24.98 -24.14 -24.99
CA GLY A 133 24.73 -24.05 -26.43
C GLY A 133 24.13 -25.34 -27.03
N ALA A 134 24.22 -26.48 -26.34
CA ALA A 134 23.63 -27.75 -26.75
C ALA A 134 22.16 -27.92 -26.31
N GLY A 135 21.62 -26.97 -25.52
CA GLY A 135 20.26 -27.06 -25.01
C GLY A 135 20.12 -27.97 -23.79
N GLN A 136 21.22 -28.43 -23.19
CA GLN A 136 21.22 -29.17 -21.95
C GLN A 136 21.30 -28.21 -20.77
N TRP A 137 20.40 -28.39 -19.81
CA TRP A 137 20.44 -27.68 -18.54
C TRP A 137 21.19 -28.57 -17.53
N LYS A 138 22.11 -27.97 -16.79
CA LYS A 138 22.81 -28.67 -15.71
C LYS A 138 22.00 -28.54 -14.43
N ASP A 139 21.65 -29.68 -13.84
CA ASP A 139 20.94 -29.74 -12.57
C ASP A 139 21.98 -29.53 -11.45
N GLU A 140 22.33 -28.28 -11.15
CA GLU A 140 23.38 -27.92 -10.17
C GLU A 140 23.15 -28.56 -8.78
N ASP A 141 21.88 -28.83 -8.44
CA ASP A 141 21.51 -29.44 -7.15
C ASP A 141 21.89 -30.93 -7.05
N LYS A 142 22.02 -31.65 -8.17
CA LYS A 142 22.34 -33.09 -8.15
C LYS A 142 23.82 -33.36 -7.98
N GLU A 143 24.70 -32.51 -8.51
CA GLU A 143 26.15 -32.67 -8.32
C GLU A 143 26.56 -32.36 -6.88
N ASN A 144 25.93 -31.38 -6.22
CA ASN A 144 26.24 -31.07 -4.82
C ASN A 144 25.73 -32.12 -3.82
N ARG A 145 24.65 -32.86 -4.11
CA ARG A 145 24.19 -33.94 -3.23
C ARG A 145 25.04 -35.20 -3.31
N ASN A 146 25.67 -35.47 -4.45
CA ASN A 146 26.45 -36.69 -4.65
C ASN A 146 27.86 -36.63 -4.04
N MET A 147 28.33 -35.45 -3.61
CA MET A 147 29.63 -35.31 -2.93
C MET A 147 29.58 -35.48 -1.40
N ASN A 148 28.39 -35.60 -0.79
CA ASN A 148 28.25 -35.73 0.67
C ASN A 148 27.75 -37.10 1.16
N SER A 149 27.55 -38.10 0.29
CA SER A 149 26.98 -39.39 0.70
C SER A 149 27.94 -40.58 0.76
N ASP A 150 29.25 -40.40 0.52
CA ASP A 150 30.21 -41.52 0.50
C ASP A 150 31.49 -41.24 1.29
N GLY A 151 31.31 -40.86 2.56
CA GLY A 151 32.39 -40.51 3.49
C GLY A 151 32.19 -41.01 4.92
N SER A 152 31.62 -42.21 5.08
CA SER A 152 31.75 -42.96 6.33
C SER A 152 33.02 -43.82 6.24
N THR A 153 34.14 -43.24 6.65
CA THR A 153 35.30 -44.02 7.11
C THR A 153 35.76 -43.43 8.43
N GLU A 154 35.72 -44.30 9.42
CA GLU A 154 36.18 -44.14 10.79
C GLU A 154 37.48 -43.35 10.88
N ALA A 155 37.47 -42.30 11.71
CA ALA A 155 38.69 -41.63 12.11
C ALA A 155 39.41 -42.48 13.17
N PRO A 156 40.68 -42.89 12.97
CA PRO A 156 41.52 -43.28 14.08
C PRO A 156 42.12 -42.03 14.71
N VAL A 157 41.88 -41.90 16.02
CA VAL A 157 42.60 -41.02 16.93
C VAL A 157 44.11 -41.28 16.80
N GLY A 158 44.88 -40.27 16.40
CA GLY A 158 46.33 -40.38 16.21
C GLY A 158 47.07 -39.04 16.39
N THR A 159 47.60 -38.88 17.59
CA THR A 159 48.76 -38.09 18.07
C THR A 159 49.54 -37.15 17.12
N PRO A 160 50.02 -35.98 17.62
CA PRO A 160 50.96 -35.13 16.91
C PRO A 160 52.39 -35.67 17.06
N ARG A 161 53.11 -35.84 15.95
CA ARG A 161 54.53 -36.19 15.96
C ARG A 161 55.29 -35.43 14.87
N SER A 162 56.20 -34.56 15.34
CA SER A 162 57.56 -34.27 14.86
C SER A 162 57.84 -34.00 13.37
N ALA A 163 58.58 -32.90 13.15
CA ALA A 163 59.35 -32.53 11.95
C ALA A 163 60.35 -33.63 11.49
N PRO A 164 60.98 -33.56 10.28
CA PRO A 164 62.21 -32.75 10.12
C PRO A 164 62.59 -32.24 8.69
N SER A 165 63.47 -31.21 8.65
CA SER A 165 64.48 -30.88 7.60
C SER A 165 63.96 -30.46 6.21
N THR A 166 64.64 -29.65 5.37
CA THR A 166 66.08 -29.56 5.10
C THR A 166 66.43 -28.20 4.47
N GLU A 167 67.59 -27.68 4.86
CA GLU A 167 68.40 -26.56 4.32
C GLU A 167 68.96 -26.87 2.89
N PRO A 168 69.65 -25.97 2.13
CA PRO A 168 70.81 -25.18 2.62
C PRO A 168 71.12 -23.78 2.05
N ASN A 169 71.73 -22.98 2.93
CA ASN A 169 72.95 -22.18 2.77
C ASN A 169 73.58 -22.04 1.37
N ASN A 170 73.87 -20.79 0.96
CA ASN A 170 75.09 -20.52 0.20
C ASN A 170 75.74 -19.18 0.60
N ARG A 171 76.91 -19.32 1.24
CA ARG A 171 77.88 -18.29 1.63
C ARG A 171 79.14 -18.59 0.82
N GLU A 172 79.55 -17.68 -0.07
CA GLU A 172 80.87 -17.67 -0.70
C GLU A 172 81.42 -16.24 -0.52
N ALA A 173 82.54 -15.90 0.14
CA ALA A 173 83.78 -16.60 0.50
C ALA A 173 84.66 -17.03 -0.68
N VAL A 174 85.19 -16.06 -1.43
CA VAL A 174 86.39 -16.21 -2.28
C VAL A 174 87.07 -14.83 -2.33
N GLY A 175 88.36 -14.60 -2.20
CA GLY A 175 89.52 -15.46 -2.05
C GLY A 175 90.75 -14.55 -2.03
N SER A 176 91.67 -14.87 -1.13
CA SER A 176 92.98 -14.22 -0.95
C SER A 176 93.83 -14.31 -2.23
N VAL A 177 94.43 -13.19 -2.64
CA VAL A 177 95.43 -13.12 -3.71
C VAL A 177 96.78 -13.64 -3.19
N PRO A 178 97.36 -14.74 -3.74
CA PRO A 178 98.71 -15.14 -3.41
C PRO A 178 99.71 -14.33 -4.23
N ARG A 179 100.49 -13.51 -3.54
CA ARG A 179 101.70 -12.85 -4.02
C ARG A 179 102.83 -13.88 -4.08
N MET A 180 103.17 -14.40 -5.26
CA MET A 180 104.42 -15.15 -5.47
C MET A 180 105.40 -14.36 -6.33
N ARG A 181 106.46 -13.90 -5.65
CA ARG A 181 107.79 -13.68 -6.21
C ARG A 181 108.33 -15.05 -6.67
N ASN A 182 108.93 -15.10 -7.85
CA ASN A 182 110.12 -15.93 -8.07
C ASN A 182 111.02 -15.33 -9.15
N PHE A 183 112.25 -15.07 -8.72
CA PHE A 183 113.43 -14.81 -9.52
C PHE A 183 113.75 -16.02 -10.39
N LEU A 184 114.23 -15.81 -11.62
CA LEU A 184 115.23 -16.69 -12.24
C LEU A 184 116.00 -15.93 -13.34
N THR A 185 117.25 -15.65 -13.00
CA THR A 185 118.36 -15.26 -13.86
C THR A 185 118.74 -16.42 -14.78
N LEU A 186 118.86 -16.19 -16.10
CA LEU A 186 119.49 -17.15 -17.00
C LEU A 186 120.44 -16.48 -17.99
N ARG A 187 121.64 -17.07 -18.03
CA ARG A 187 122.88 -16.63 -18.64
C ARG A 187 122.85 -16.66 -20.17
N ARG A 188 123.48 -15.64 -20.74
CA ARG A 188 123.98 -15.50 -22.10
C ARG A 188 124.99 -16.62 -22.43
N ARG A 189 124.71 -17.44 -23.44
CA ARG A 189 125.69 -18.31 -24.12
C ARG A 189 125.46 -18.20 -25.63
N GLU A 190 126.48 -17.74 -26.34
CA GLU A 190 126.50 -17.64 -27.80
C GLU A 190 126.88 -18.99 -28.42
N PRO A 191 126.13 -19.51 -29.40
CA PRO A 191 126.55 -20.67 -30.17
C PRO A 191 127.15 -20.25 -31.52
N LYS A 192 128.30 -20.85 -31.82
CA LYS A 192 128.97 -20.80 -33.12
C LYS A 192 128.16 -21.59 -34.16
N THR A 193 128.16 -21.06 -35.37
CA THR A 193 127.36 -21.42 -36.55
C THR A 193 127.66 -22.82 -37.10
N SER A 194 126.63 -23.64 -37.24
CA SER A 194 126.64 -24.82 -38.12
C SER A 194 125.39 -24.81 -39.00
N SER A 195 125.54 -25.21 -40.26
CA SER A 195 124.51 -25.16 -41.33
C SER A 195 123.17 -25.82 -40.97
N ALA A 196 123.16 -26.81 -40.06
CA ALA A 196 121.93 -27.42 -39.54
C ALA A 196 121.09 -26.46 -38.67
N ALA A 197 121.73 -25.51 -37.99
CA ALA A 197 121.03 -24.49 -37.20
C ALA A 197 120.28 -23.48 -38.08
N ALA A 198 120.72 -23.27 -39.33
CA ALA A 198 120.05 -22.37 -40.27
C ALA A 198 118.73 -23.00 -40.79
N MET A 199 118.70 -24.30 -41.10
CA MET A 199 117.45 -24.98 -41.47
C MET A 199 116.50 -25.14 -40.27
N ALA A 200 117.02 -25.41 -39.08
CA ALA A 200 116.22 -25.39 -37.86
C ALA A 200 115.68 -24.00 -37.53
N ALA A 201 116.43 -22.92 -37.83
CA ALA A 201 115.97 -21.54 -37.69
C ALA A 201 114.87 -21.20 -38.71
N ALA A 202 115.00 -21.63 -39.96
CA ALA A 202 113.98 -21.42 -41.00
C ALA A 202 112.66 -22.14 -40.67
N HIS A 203 112.72 -23.41 -40.26
CA HIS A 203 111.52 -24.15 -39.83
C HIS A 203 110.90 -23.56 -38.55
N ARG A 204 111.72 -23.00 -37.66
CA ARG A 204 111.25 -22.30 -36.47
C ARG A 204 110.61 -20.95 -36.82
N GLU A 205 111.13 -20.24 -37.81
CA GLU A 205 110.53 -19.01 -38.33
C GLU A 205 109.18 -19.29 -39.01
N GLU A 206 109.07 -20.39 -39.76
CA GLU A 206 107.80 -20.85 -40.34
C GLU A 206 106.80 -21.29 -39.26
N GLN A 207 107.23 -22.02 -38.23
CA GLN A 207 106.39 -22.33 -37.06
C GLN A 207 105.95 -21.07 -36.33
N LEU A 208 106.82 -20.08 -36.15
CA LEU A 208 106.47 -18.81 -35.52
C LEU A 208 105.51 -18.00 -36.38
N ARG A 209 105.67 -17.99 -37.72
CA ARG A 209 104.69 -17.38 -38.64
C ARG A 209 103.33 -18.08 -38.55
N GLY A 210 103.31 -19.42 -38.50
CA GLY A 210 102.08 -20.19 -38.29
C GLY A 210 101.43 -19.90 -36.94
N GLN A 211 102.22 -19.80 -35.87
CA GLN A 211 101.73 -19.43 -34.53
C GLN A 211 101.19 -18.00 -34.50
N LEU A 212 101.85 -17.05 -35.17
CA LEU A 212 101.38 -15.67 -35.28
C LEU A 212 100.08 -15.59 -36.10
N ALA A 213 100.00 -16.29 -37.23
CA ALA A 213 98.79 -16.35 -38.05
C ALA A 213 97.61 -16.97 -37.27
N ALA A 214 97.82 -18.06 -36.55
CA ALA A 214 96.80 -18.68 -35.70
C ALA A 214 96.40 -17.77 -34.52
N ALA A 215 97.35 -17.03 -33.94
CA ALA A 215 97.06 -16.05 -32.88
C ALA A 215 96.26 -14.85 -33.41
N GLU A 216 96.58 -14.36 -34.62
CA GLU A 216 95.82 -13.29 -35.28
C GLU A 216 94.41 -13.74 -35.65
N GLU A 217 94.26 -14.97 -36.17
CA GLU A 217 92.94 -15.57 -36.43
C GLU A 217 92.15 -15.74 -35.13
N GLY A 218 92.79 -16.23 -34.07
CA GLY A 218 92.21 -16.29 -32.72
C GLY A 218 91.75 -14.91 -32.23
N ARG A 219 92.57 -13.86 -32.40
CA ARG A 219 92.22 -12.48 -32.05
C ARG A 219 91.01 -11.99 -32.85
N ARG A 220 90.97 -12.23 -34.17
CA ARG A 220 89.83 -11.88 -35.04
C ARG A 220 88.55 -12.58 -34.60
N THR A 221 88.60 -13.85 -34.24
CA THR A 221 87.40 -14.57 -33.73
C THR A 221 86.94 -14.03 -32.38
N GLN A 222 87.86 -13.62 -31.51
CA GLN A 222 87.53 -12.97 -30.25
C GLN A 222 86.91 -11.59 -30.46
N GLU A 223 87.46 -10.77 -31.37
CA GLU A 223 86.92 -9.48 -31.76
C GLU A 223 85.51 -9.62 -32.38
N ALA A 224 85.30 -10.62 -33.24
CA ALA A 224 83.98 -10.91 -33.79
C ALA A 224 82.96 -11.34 -32.72
N ARG A 225 83.37 -12.17 -31.74
CA ARG A 225 82.51 -12.53 -30.60
C ARG A 225 82.22 -11.33 -29.70
N ALA A 226 83.20 -10.45 -29.49
CA ALA A 226 83.01 -9.24 -28.70
C ALA A 226 81.97 -8.31 -29.35
N THR A 227 82.08 -8.07 -30.66
CA THR A 227 81.09 -7.25 -31.39
C THR A 227 79.70 -7.90 -31.44
N GLU A 228 79.61 -9.23 -31.58
CA GLU A 228 78.34 -9.95 -31.47
C GLU A 228 77.70 -9.78 -30.09
N LEU A 229 78.49 -9.88 -29.02
CA LEU A 229 78.00 -9.67 -27.65
C LEU A 229 77.55 -8.24 -27.42
N GLU A 230 78.28 -7.23 -27.93
CA GLU A 230 77.87 -5.82 -27.85
C GLU A 230 76.53 -5.58 -28.53
N ILE A 231 76.30 -6.15 -29.72
CA ILE A 231 75.02 -6.07 -30.42
C ILE A 231 73.90 -6.73 -29.57
N ARG A 232 74.14 -7.91 -29.01
CA ARG A 232 73.16 -8.58 -28.14
C ARG A 232 72.82 -7.75 -26.91
N VAL A 233 73.83 -7.18 -26.23
CA VAL A 233 73.62 -6.30 -25.07
C VAL A 233 72.75 -5.11 -25.46
N ARG A 234 73.08 -4.44 -26.57
CA ARG A 234 72.31 -3.30 -27.06
C ARG A 234 70.85 -3.66 -27.38
N VAL A 235 70.61 -4.80 -28.04
CA VAL A 235 69.25 -5.30 -28.31
C VAL A 235 68.49 -5.60 -27.01
N THR A 236 69.15 -6.19 -26.02
CA THR A 236 68.52 -6.45 -24.71
C THR A 236 68.22 -5.18 -23.93
N GLU A 237 69.08 -4.16 -24.02
CA GLU A 237 68.85 -2.85 -23.40
C GLU A 237 67.66 -2.13 -24.05
N GLU A 238 67.55 -2.15 -25.37
CA GLU A 238 66.40 -1.58 -26.10
C GLU A 238 65.10 -2.31 -25.72
N ARG A 239 65.14 -3.64 -25.61
CA ARG A 239 63.98 -4.42 -25.13
C ARG A 239 63.60 -4.09 -23.69
N LEU A 240 64.56 -3.91 -22.79
CA LEU A 240 64.30 -3.50 -21.40
C LEU A 240 63.71 -2.09 -21.32
N LYS A 241 64.18 -1.16 -22.15
CA LYS A 241 63.60 0.19 -22.25
C LYS A 241 62.14 0.13 -22.69
N SER A 242 61.84 -0.64 -23.74
CA SER A 242 60.46 -0.84 -24.21
C SER A 242 59.55 -1.48 -23.15
N LEU A 243 60.05 -2.47 -22.41
CA LEU A 243 59.29 -3.09 -21.32
C LEU A 243 59.03 -2.12 -20.16
N ASN A 244 60.00 -1.27 -19.81
CA ASN A 244 59.80 -0.25 -18.79
C ASN A 244 58.78 0.81 -19.22
N GLU A 245 58.79 1.22 -20.50
CA GLU A 245 57.80 2.14 -21.05
C GLU A 245 56.38 1.55 -21.00
N GLN A 246 56.22 0.28 -21.38
CA GLN A 246 54.95 -0.44 -21.25
C GLN A 246 54.48 -0.55 -19.78
N LEU A 247 55.42 -0.77 -18.85
CA LEU A 247 55.10 -0.85 -17.42
C LEU A 247 54.62 0.50 -16.87
N GLU A 248 55.26 1.60 -17.27
CA GLU A 248 54.83 2.95 -16.91
C GLU A 248 53.48 3.34 -17.55
N GLU A 249 53.21 2.93 -18.79
CA GLU A 249 51.89 3.12 -19.42
C GLU A 249 50.80 2.31 -18.69
N ALA A 250 51.10 1.06 -18.32
CA ALA A 250 50.18 0.22 -17.56
C ALA A 250 49.90 0.79 -16.15
N ARG A 251 50.89 1.42 -15.49
CA ARG A 251 50.70 2.13 -14.21
C ARG A 251 49.76 3.33 -14.38
N LYS A 252 50.01 4.18 -15.38
CA LYS A 252 49.13 5.32 -15.68
C LYS A 252 47.71 4.88 -16.00
N ALA A 253 47.53 3.79 -16.75
CA ALA A 253 46.21 3.23 -17.03
C ALA A 253 45.53 2.74 -15.75
N LYS A 254 46.26 2.04 -14.86
CA LYS A 254 45.74 1.61 -13.56
C LYS A 254 45.29 2.79 -12.72
N ASP A 255 46.07 3.86 -12.64
CA ASP A 255 45.73 5.04 -11.83
C ASP A 255 44.45 5.71 -12.37
N ARG A 256 44.29 5.83 -13.70
CA ARG A 256 43.04 6.33 -14.31
C ARG A 256 41.83 5.46 -13.97
N TYR A 257 41.97 4.14 -14.04
CA TYR A 257 40.88 3.23 -13.63
C TYR A 257 40.54 3.32 -12.15
N GLN A 258 41.52 3.65 -11.30
CA GLN A 258 41.28 3.87 -9.87
C GLN A 258 40.53 5.18 -9.62
N GLU A 259 40.88 6.25 -10.33
CA GLU A 259 40.16 7.53 -10.29
C GLU A 259 38.72 7.37 -10.79
N GLU A 260 38.50 6.73 -11.93
CA GLU A 260 37.16 6.45 -12.46
C GLU A 260 36.31 5.60 -11.51
N ASN A 261 36.91 4.57 -10.88
CA ASN A 261 36.22 3.78 -9.87
C ASN A 261 35.84 4.60 -8.63
N ALA A 262 36.69 5.53 -8.20
CA ALA A 262 36.38 6.41 -7.07
C ALA A 262 35.22 7.36 -7.42
N ASP A 263 35.21 7.91 -8.62
CA ASP A 263 34.11 8.76 -9.11
C ASP A 263 32.78 8.00 -9.20
N LEU A 264 32.81 6.78 -9.73
CA LEU A 264 31.63 5.91 -9.77
C LEU A 264 31.13 5.57 -8.37
N GLN A 265 32.02 5.29 -7.41
CA GLN A 265 31.63 5.05 -6.01
C GLN A 265 30.98 6.29 -5.40
N ASN A 266 31.49 7.50 -5.69
CA ASN A 266 30.89 8.75 -5.24
C ASN A 266 29.49 8.96 -5.85
N GLN A 267 29.30 8.67 -7.14
CA GLN A 267 27.98 8.74 -7.79
C GLN A 267 26.99 7.75 -7.18
N VAL A 268 27.40 6.52 -6.90
CA VAL A 268 26.56 5.53 -6.23
C VAL A 268 26.17 6.00 -4.82
N ALA A 269 27.10 6.59 -4.08
CA ALA A 269 26.82 7.16 -2.76
C ALA A 269 25.81 8.33 -2.83
N GLU A 270 25.97 9.24 -3.81
CA GLU A 270 25.04 10.36 -4.02
C GLU A 270 23.63 9.87 -4.38
N LEU A 271 23.52 8.95 -5.34
CA LEU A 271 22.24 8.35 -5.73
C LEU A 271 21.59 7.60 -4.57
N THR A 272 22.38 6.95 -3.71
CA THR A 272 21.87 6.29 -2.50
C THR A 272 21.28 7.31 -1.51
N ILE A 273 21.95 8.44 -1.28
CA ILE A 273 21.44 9.51 -0.42
C ILE A 273 20.14 10.10 -1.01
N ARG A 274 20.12 10.36 -2.32
CA ARG A 274 18.93 10.86 -3.02
C ARG A 274 17.77 9.87 -2.95
N GLY A 275 18.04 8.56 -3.08
CA GLY A 275 17.05 7.51 -2.90
C GLY A 275 16.40 7.54 -1.52
N LYS A 276 17.20 7.63 -0.44
CA LYS A 276 16.70 7.75 0.93
C LYS A 276 15.88 9.02 1.18
N GLN A 277 16.27 10.14 0.58
CA GLN A 277 15.50 11.38 0.67
C GLN A 277 14.13 11.25 -0.01
N LEU A 278 14.08 10.64 -1.19
CA LEU A 278 12.82 10.40 -1.89
C LEU A 278 11.93 9.44 -1.10
N GLU A 279 12.48 8.38 -0.52
CA GLU A 279 11.77 7.45 0.36
C GLU A 279 11.17 8.17 1.57
N ALA A 280 11.95 8.98 2.28
CA ALA A 280 11.44 9.78 3.41
C ALA A 280 10.32 10.77 2.99
N THR A 281 10.42 11.36 1.79
CA THR A 281 9.36 12.25 1.28
C THR A 281 8.09 11.48 0.89
N ALA A 282 8.23 10.25 0.39
CA ALA A 282 7.09 9.38 0.08
C ALA A 282 6.39 8.95 1.37
N GLU A 283 7.13 8.48 2.37
CA GLU A 283 6.59 8.13 3.68
C GLU A 283 5.86 9.31 4.35
N SER A 284 6.42 10.52 4.25
CA SER A 284 5.78 11.72 4.81
C SER A 284 4.45 12.04 4.10
N LYS A 285 4.37 11.82 2.78
CA LYS A 285 3.12 12.02 2.02
C LYS A 285 2.10 10.94 2.34
N ASP A 286 2.52 9.69 2.50
CA ASP A 286 1.63 8.59 2.87
C ASP A 286 1.04 8.79 4.26
N ARG A 287 1.84 9.26 5.24
CA ARG A 287 1.34 9.66 6.56
C ARG A 287 0.31 10.79 6.45
N ALA A 288 0.60 11.83 5.66
CA ALA A 288 -0.34 12.93 5.45
C ALA A 288 -1.66 12.48 4.79
N LEU A 289 -1.60 11.52 3.85
CA LEU A 289 -2.80 10.95 3.23
C LEU A 289 -3.61 10.12 4.23
N GLN A 290 -2.96 9.33 5.09
CA GLN A 290 -3.65 8.57 6.14
C GLN A 290 -4.33 9.48 7.15
N ASP A 291 -3.67 10.57 7.55
CA ASP A 291 -4.26 11.56 8.46
C ASP A 291 -5.46 12.27 7.80
N ALA A 292 -5.34 12.66 6.53
CA ALA A 292 -6.46 13.23 5.77
C ALA A 292 -7.64 12.25 5.62
N GLN A 293 -7.37 10.96 5.45
CA GLN A 293 -8.41 9.92 5.42
C GLN A 293 -9.09 9.76 6.79
N ARG A 294 -8.32 9.79 7.89
CA ARG A 294 -8.86 9.75 9.25
C ARG A 294 -9.75 10.96 9.52
N ASP A 295 -9.29 12.16 9.16
CA ASP A 295 -10.06 13.40 9.29
C ASP A 295 -11.36 13.37 8.47
N ALA A 296 -11.30 12.82 7.25
CA ALA A 296 -12.49 12.64 6.41
C ALA A 296 -13.48 11.65 7.04
N GLY A 297 -12.98 10.59 7.70
CA GLY A 297 -13.80 9.65 8.47
C GLY A 297 -14.53 10.35 9.62
N ILE A 298 -13.81 11.12 10.44
CA ILE A 298 -14.39 11.87 11.57
C ILE A 298 -15.47 12.84 11.07
N ARG A 299 -15.21 13.59 10.00
CA ARG A 299 -16.22 14.50 9.42
C ARG A 299 -17.44 13.76 8.88
N SER A 300 -17.27 12.54 8.37
CA SER A 300 -18.40 11.71 7.91
C SER A 300 -19.28 11.29 9.09
N GLU A 301 -18.67 10.87 10.20
CA GLU A 301 -19.38 10.51 11.43
C GLU A 301 -20.12 11.72 12.01
N ASP A 302 -19.48 12.90 12.07
CA ASP A 302 -20.12 14.14 12.51
C ASP A 302 -21.33 14.51 11.64
N MET A 303 -21.22 14.34 10.31
CA MET A 303 -22.33 14.58 9.39
C MET A 303 -23.48 13.57 9.56
N GLU A 304 -23.19 12.32 9.93
CA GLU A 304 -24.20 11.32 10.26
C GLU A 304 -24.90 11.64 11.59
N ASN A 305 -24.16 12.08 12.60
CA ASN A 305 -24.71 12.53 13.88
C ASN A 305 -25.65 13.73 13.70
N LEU A 306 -25.23 14.75 12.94
CA LEU A 306 -26.07 15.90 12.61
C LEU A 306 -27.34 15.51 11.85
N ARG A 307 -27.26 14.52 10.95
CA ARG A 307 -28.44 14.00 10.24
C ARG A 307 -29.40 13.28 11.20
N ALA A 308 -28.89 12.51 12.14
CA ALA A 308 -29.71 11.85 13.17
C ALA A 308 -30.39 12.87 14.07
N GLU A 309 -29.67 13.89 14.54
CA GLU A 309 -30.23 14.98 15.34
C GLU A 309 -31.31 15.77 14.58
N ALA A 310 -31.08 16.05 13.30
CA ALA A 310 -32.06 16.73 12.44
C ALA A 310 -33.34 15.88 12.27
N PHE A 311 -33.21 14.56 12.13
CA PHE A 311 -34.36 13.65 12.06
C PHE A 311 -35.16 13.65 13.37
N ASP A 312 -34.49 13.60 14.52
CA ASP A 312 -35.15 13.65 15.82
C ASP A 312 -35.84 15.00 16.06
N ALA A 313 -35.21 16.10 15.63
CA ALA A 313 -35.81 17.44 15.69
C ALA A 313 -37.08 17.54 14.84
N ASP A 314 -37.09 17.00 13.62
CA ASP A 314 -38.28 16.96 12.77
C ASP A 314 -39.38 16.08 13.37
N SER A 315 -39.03 14.94 13.98
CA SER A 315 -40.00 14.10 14.70
C SER A 315 -40.65 14.85 15.86
N ARG A 316 -39.86 15.57 16.68
CA ARG A 316 -40.38 16.41 17.77
C ARG A 316 -41.29 17.53 17.24
N ALA A 317 -40.92 18.17 16.13
CA ALA A 317 -41.72 19.22 15.51
C ALA A 317 -43.08 18.68 15.02
N ARG A 318 -43.12 17.49 14.41
CA ARG A 318 -44.36 16.83 13.98
C ARG A 318 -45.28 16.47 15.15
N ASP A 319 -44.71 16.01 16.26
CA ASP A 319 -45.48 15.69 17.47
C ASP A 319 -46.03 16.96 18.13
N ALA A 320 -45.24 18.03 18.21
CA ALA A 320 -45.71 19.34 18.66
C ALA A 320 -46.86 19.86 17.77
N ALA A 321 -46.73 19.76 16.44
CA ALA A 321 -47.79 20.13 15.50
C ALA A 321 -49.05 19.24 15.64
N ARG A 322 -48.91 17.98 16.05
CA ARG A 322 -50.05 17.11 16.36
C ARG A 322 -50.79 17.59 17.61
N ARG A 323 -50.06 17.89 18.68
CA ARG A 323 -50.62 18.43 19.94
C ARG A 323 -51.32 19.76 19.72
N LEU A 324 -50.73 20.68 18.97
CA LEU A 324 -51.37 21.96 18.63
C LEU A 324 -52.69 21.78 17.87
N ARG A 325 -52.77 20.81 16.94
CA ARG A 325 -54.03 20.48 16.25
C ARG A 325 -55.09 19.92 17.20
N GLU A 326 -54.70 19.16 18.21
CA GLU A 326 -55.61 18.64 19.23
C GLU A 326 -56.13 19.74 20.15
N VAL A 327 -55.24 20.60 20.66
CA VAL A 327 -55.62 21.78 21.44
C VAL A 327 -56.60 22.65 20.65
N ARG A 328 -56.34 22.88 19.36
CA ARG A 328 -57.24 23.64 18.49
C ARG A 328 -58.64 23.02 18.38
N ARG A 329 -58.74 21.69 18.20
CA ARG A 329 -60.05 21.00 18.18
C ARG A 329 -60.79 21.13 19.50
N ASN A 330 -60.06 21.03 20.62
CA ASN A 330 -60.66 21.19 21.94
C ASN A 330 -61.16 22.62 22.15
N LEU A 331 -60.40 23.63 21.68
CA LEU A 331 -60.82 25.03 21.69
C LEU A 331 -62.08 25.24 20.83
N ASP A 332 -62.11 24.73 19.59
CA ASP A 332 -63.27 24.86 18.71
C ASP A 332 -64.53 24.21 19.35
N SER A 333 -64.37 23.05 20.00
CA SER A 333 -65.43 22.37 20.76
C SER A 333 -65.91 23.20 21.95
N ALA A 334 -65.00 23.82 22.70
CA ALA A 334 -65.32 24.69 23.83
C ALA A 334 -66.05 25.97 23.38
N VAL A 335 -65.62 26.58 22.27
CA VAL A 335 -66.30 27.74 21.66
C VAL A 335 -67.72 27.37 21.25
N GLU A 336 -67.92 26.20 20.64
CA GLU A 336 -69.26 25.71 20.28
C GLU A 336 -70.14 25.42 21.51
N ALA A 337 -69.57 24.87 22.58
CA ALA A 337 -70.28 24.69 23.85
C ALA A 337 -70.70 26.02 24.47
N ASN A 338 -69.80 27.02 24.47
CA ASN A 338 -70.10 28.37 24.95
C ASN A 338 -71.19 29.04 24.10
N ARG A 339 -71.17 28.88 22.78
CA ARG A 339 -72.24 29.35 21.89
C ARG A 339 -73.61 28.80 22.30
N LYS A 340 -73.71 27.49 22.54
CA LYS A 340 -74.94 26.84 23.01
C LYS A 340 -75.39 27.33 24.39
N LEU A 341 -74.45 27.56 25.31
CA LEU A 341 -74.76 28.14 26.63
C LEU A 341 -75.31 29.57 26.50
N THR A 342 -74.76 30.37 25.58
CA THR A 342 -75.29 31.71 25.28
C THR A 342 -76.71 31.64 24.72
N GLU A 343 -76.97 30.73 23.77
CA GLU A 343 -78.31 30.49 23.23
C GLU A 343 -79.30 30.08 24.32
N TYR A 344 -78.90 29.16 25.20
CA TYR A 344 -79.72 28.73 26.34
C TYR A 344 -80.01 29.89 27.32
N SER A 345 -79.00 30.69 27.65
CA SER A 345 -79.14 31.87 28.51
C SER A 345 -80.11 32.88 27.91
N ASN A 346 -80.04 33.13 26.60
CA ASN A 346 -80.97 34.02 25.90
C ASN A 346 -82.40 33.47 25.94
N GLY A 347 -82.60 32.18 25.68
CA GLY A 347 -83.93 31.56 25.78
C GLY A 347 -84.49 31.60 27.21
N LEU A 348 -83.64 31.51 28.23
CA LEU A 348 -84.07 31.68 29.62
C LEU A 348 -84.47 33.14 29.91
N LYS A 349 -83.69 34.12 29.43
CA LYS A 349 -84.02 35.55 29.54
C LYS A 349 -85.36 35.87 28.88
N GLU A 350 -85.64 35.32 27.70
CA GLU A 350 -86.93 35.49 27.02
C GLU A 350 -88.09 34.93 27.86
N LYS A 351 -87.93 33.73 28.45
CA LYS A 351 -88.95 33.15 29.35
C LYS A 351 -89.16 33.98 30.59
N VAL A 352 -88.08 34.47 31.21
CA VAL A 352 -88.16 35.35 32.39
C VAL A 352 -88.88 36.65 32.03
N GLY A 353 -88.54 37.27 30.89
CA GLY A 353 -89.22 38.48 30.39
C GLY A 353 -90.71 38.23 30.09
N GLY A 354 -91.05 37.06 29.54
CA GLY A 354 -92.43 36.62 29.33
C GLY A 354 -93.20 36.45 30.64
N LEU A 355 -92.60 35.82 31.65
CA LEU A 355 -93.19 35.68 32.99
C LEU A 355 -93.36 37.03 33.68
N GLN A 356 -92.39 37.94 33.58
CA GLN A 356 -92.50 39.31 34.09
C GLN A 356 -93.65 40.07 33.42
N SER A 357 -93.81 39.94 32.09
CA SER A 357 -94.92 40.55 31.35
C SER A 357 -96.28 39.95 31.72
N ALA A 358 -96.35 38.64 31.96
CA ALA A 358 -97.56 37.98 32.45
C ALA A 358 -97.91 38.45 33.88
N LEU A 359 -96.89 38.60 34.73
CA LEU A 359 -97.04 39.10 36.09
C LEU A 359 -97.57 40.54 36.12
N THR A 360 -97.02 41.44 35.30
CA THR A 360 -97.51 42.83 35.21
C THR A 360 -98.94 42.90 34.67
N THR A 361 -99.28 42.07 33.68
CA THR A 361 -100.65 41.95 33.16
C THR A 361 -101.61 41.44 34.23
N SER A 362 -101.22 40.41 34.98
CA SER A 362 -102.01 39.88 36.10
C SER A 362 -102.18 40.93 37.20
N ALA A 363 -101.12 41.67 37.55
CA ALA A 363 -101.18 42.75 38.53
C ALA A 363 -102.14 43.87 38.07
N ALA A 364 -102.11 44.26 36.79
CA ALA A 364 -103.05 45.21 36.22
C ALA A 364 -104.50 44.70 36.26
N SER A 365 -104.73 43.41 35.97
CA SER A 365 -106.05 42.79 36.11
C SER A 365 -106.54 42.80 37.56
N VAL A 366 -105.67 42.51 38.52
CA VAL A 366 -105.99 42.56 39.95
C VAL A 366 -106.31 44.00 40.38
N ALA A 367 -105.56 44.99 39.92
CA ALA A 367 -105.84 46.40 40.17
C ALA A 367 -107.21 46.82 39.60
N SER A 368 -107.54 46.37 38.37
CA SER A 368 -108.86 46.59 37.78
C SER A 368 -109.99 45.95 38.59
N LEU A 369 -109.79 44.72 39.09
CA LEU A 369 -110.76 44.06 39.98
C LEU A 369 -110.91 44.80 41.31
N HIS A 370 -109.82 45.27 41.91
CA HIS A 370 -109.86 46.08 43.12
C HIS A 370 -110.67 47.36 42.91
N ASN A 371 -110.45 48.07 41.80
CA ASN A 371 -111.24 49.26 41.45
C ASN A 371 -112.72 48.93 41.25
N ALA A 372 -113.04 47.79 40.62
CA ALA A 372 -114.42 47.34 40.46
C ALA A 372 -115.08 47.01 41.81
N ILE A 373 -114.35 46.35 42.72
CA ILE A 373 -114.82 46.07 44.08
C ILE A 373 -115.03 47.37 44.86
N ALA A 374 -114.10 48.33 44.78
CA ALA A 374 -114.25 49.64 45.42
C ALA A 374 -115.49 50.38 44.90
N ASN A 375 -115.72 50.42 43.59
CA ASN A 375 -116.91 51.01 42.99
C ASN A 375 -118.21 50.32 43.47
N LEU A 376 -118.21 48.99 43.59
CA LEU A 376 -119.34 48.22 44.13
C LEU A 376 -119.57 48.53 45.62
N TYR A 377 -118.49 48.73 46.39
CA TYR A 377 -118.57 49.12 47.79
C TYR A 377 -119.16 50.53 47.95
N ASP A 378 -118.70 51.50 47.15
CA ASP A 378 -119.21 52.88 47.13
C ASP A 378 -120.69 52.93 46.71
N THR A 379 -121.07 52.21 45.64
CA THR A 379 -122.49 52.10 45.24
C THR A 379 -123.35 51.39 46.29
N SER A 380 -122.79 50.44 47.05
CA SER A 380 -123.50 49.84 48.19
C SER A 380 -123.67 50.81 49.37
N GLN A 381 -122.70 51.69 49.62
CA GLN A 381 -122.81 52.77 50.59
C GLN A 381 -123.87 53.80 50.17
N GLU A 382 -123.96 54.14 48.89
CA GLU A 382 -124.99 55.07 48.39
C GLU A 382 -126.41 54.51 48.51
N HIS A 383 -126.60 53.20 48.42
CA HIS A 383 -127.91 52.55 48.58
C HIS A 383 -128.31 52.23 50.02
N CYS A 384 -127.38 52.22 50.96
CA CYS A 384 -127.64 51.98 52.36
C CYS A 384 -127.36 53.27 53.15
N GLY A 385 -128.35 54.14 53.29
CA GLY A 385 -128.27 55.33 54.15
C GLY A 385 -128.02 54.97 55.61
N LEU A 386 -126.76 54.72 55.95
CA LEU A 386 -126.24 54.44 57.28
C LEU A 386 -124.95 55.23 57.46
N ASP A 387 -125.08 56.35 58.17
CA ASP A 387 -123.99 56.98 58.90
C ASP A 387 -123.30 55.93 59.78
N ALA A 388 -122.04 55.61 59.47
CA ALA A 388 -121.19 54.86 60.37
C ALA A 388 -119.71 55.21 60.15
N THR A 389 -119.31 56.24 60.88
CA THR A 389 -117.94 56.46 61.34
C THR A 389 -117.41 55.19 62.02
N LYS A 390 -116.48 54.48 61.35
CA LYS A 390 -115.48 53.64 62.05
C LYS A 390 -114.30 53.30 61.13
N THR A 391 -113.26 54.09 61.29
CA THR A 391 -111.89 53.82 60.90
C THR A 391 -111.43 52.44 61.40
N PHE A 392 -111.14 51.52 60.49
CA PHE A 392 -110.41 50.28 60.77
C PHE A 392 -109.12 50.29 59.96
N SER A 393 -108.05 50.83 60.55
CA SER A 393 -106.70 50.84 59.98
C SER A 393 -106.07 49.46 60.16
N VAL A 394 -106.07 48.63 59.11
CA VAL A 394 -105.25 47.41 59.07
C VAL A 394 -103.83 47.82 58.71
N GLY A 395 -102.99 47.97 59.74
CA GLY A 395 -101.55 48.16 59.58
C GLY A 395 -100.91 46.88 59.05
N ILE A 396 -100.66 46.85 57.75
CA ILE A 396 -99.71 45.91 57.14
C ILE A 396 -98.40 46.66 57.04
N THR A 397 -97.54 46.48 58.04
CA THR A 397 -96.14 46.90 58.00
C THR A 397 -95.41 46.06 56.96
N PRO A 398 -94.77 46.65 55.93
CA PRO A 398 -93.89 45.91 55.04
C PRO A 398 -92.63 45.56 55.84
N THR A 399 -92.41 44.27 56.07
CA THR A 399 -91.15 43.76 56.60
C THR A 399 -90.10 43.92 55.49
N GLU A 400 -89.39 45.04 55.50
CA GLU A 400 -88.11 45.20 54.78
C GLU A 400 -87.14 44.16 55.35
N GLN A 401 -87.05 43.00 54.70
CA GLN A 401 -85.86 42.17 54.76
C GLN A 401 -84.85 42.78 53.79
N THR A 402 -84.03 43.68 54.32
CA THR A 402 -82.73 44.02 53.76
C THR A 402 -81.92 42.72 53.65
N TYR A 403 -81.85 42.17 52.44
CA TYR A 403 -80.76 41.26 52.11
C TYR A 403 -79.50 42.10 52.06
N ASP A 404 -78.67 41.85 53.06
CA ASP A 404 -77.28 42.28 53.17
C ASP A 404 -76.58 42.07 51.81
N GLU A 405 -76.13 43.17 51.21
CA GLU A 405 -75.22 43.17 50.07
C GLU A 405 -73.93 42.51 50.55
N GLY A 406 -73.86 41.19 50.37
CA GLY A 406 -72.64 40.42 50.56
C GLY A 406 -71.59 40.91 49.58
N ASP A 407 -70.78 41.85 50.07
CA ASP A 407 -69.34 41.94 49.88
C ASP A 407 -68.88 41.63 48.45
N GLN A 408 -69.11 42.61 47.59
CA GLN A 408 -68.48 42.73 46.29
C GLN A 408 -67.00 43.04 46.53
N THR A 409 -66.25 42.02 46.94
CA THR A 409 -64.79 42.08 47.05
C THR A 409 -64.22 42.19 45.66
N ASP A 410 -63.60 43.35 45.44
CA ASP A 410 -62.61 43.62 44.41
C ASP A 410 -61.74 42.38 44.13
N THR A 411 -61.99 41.72 43.00
CA THR A 411 -61.08 40.72 42.41
C THR A 411 -61.03 40.90 40.89
N ASP A 412 -60.90 42.14 40.44
CA ASP A 412 -60.66 42.49 39.03
C ASP A 412 -59.20 42.89 38.74
N ASP A 413 -58.22 42.56 39.60
CA ASP A 413 -56.81 42.95 39.42
C ASP A 413 -55.79 41.81 39.19
N GLU A 414 -56.21 40.55 38.97
CA GLU A 414 -55.26 39.45 38.69
C GLU A 414 -55.60 38.58 37.48
N VAL A 415 -55.83 39.18 36.31
CA VAL A 415 -55.75 38.44 35.03
C VAL A 415 -55.02 39.24 33.94
N GLU A 416 -53.82 39.75 34.25
CA GLU A 416 -52.92 40.23 33.19
C GLU A 416 -51.42 40.05 33.53
N THR A 417 -51.01 38.87 33.99
CA THR A 417 -49.57 38.52 34.11
C THR A 417 -49.27 37.04 33.87
N LEU A 418 -49.72 36.46 32.75
CA LEU A 418 -49.23 35.14 32.30
C LEU A 418 -48.98 35.04 30.78
N LEU A 419 -48.49 36.11 30.15
CA LEU A 419 -48.07 36.09 28.74
C LEU A 419 -46.71 36.73 28.43
N THR A 420 -45.79 36.74 29.40
CA THR A 420 -44.40 37.17 29.15
C THR A 420 -43.45 36.35 30.02
N ASN A 421 -43.20 35.09 29.63
CA ASN A 421 -42.01 34.32 30.03
C ASN A 421 -41.84 33.13 29.09
N ALA A 422 -41.41 33.38 27.86
CA ALA A 422 -40.86 32.39 26.95
C ALA A 422 -40.02 33.07 25.86
N ALA A 423 -38.98 33.81 26.25
CA ALA A 423 -37.96 34.33 25.33
C ALA A 423 -36.66 34.67 26.09
N THR A 424 -36.09 33.69 26.78
CA THR A 424 -34.70 33.73 27.27
C THR A 424 -34.13 32.32 27.24
N LEU A 425 -33.67 31.91 26.06
CA LEU A 425 -32.77 30.78 25.87
C LEU A 425 -31.69 31.25 24.88
N GLU A 426 -30.52 31.51 25.45
CA GLU A 426 -29.18 31.30 24.87
C GLU A 426 -28.80 32.09 23.60
N GLU A 427 -28.31 33.31 23.81
CA GLU A 427 -27.20 33.85 23.03
C GLU A 427 -25.91 33.70 23.86
N ASP A 428 -25.27 32.53 23.74
CA ASP A 428 -23.83 32.38 23.99
C ASP A 428 -23.21 31.90 22.67
N GLY A 429 -22.50 32.80 21.99
CA GLY A 429 -21.91 32.52 20.68
C GLY A 429 -21.11 33.68 20.12
N ASP A 430 -20.31 34.35 20.96
CA ASP A 430 -19.33 35.36 20.54
C ASP A 430 -18.18 34.68 19.76
N VAL A 431 -18.37 34.53 18.45
CA VAL A 431 -17.32 34.11 17.51
C VAL A 431 -16.54 35.35 17.09
N THR A 432 -15.46 35.61 17.83
CA THR A 432 -14.43 36.58 17.43
C THR A 432 -13.79 36.19 16.08
N PRO A 433 -13.53 37.13 15.16
CA PRO A 433 -12.78 36.85 13.95
C PRO A 433 -11.28 36.78 14.28
N ARG A 434 -10.67 35.61 14.06
CA ARG A 434 -9.21 35.46 14.07
C ARG A 434 -8.59 36.34 12.98
N PRO A 435 -7.61 37.20 13.30
CA PRO A 435 -6.85 37.90 12.29
C PRO A 435 -5.83 36.96 11.65
N THR A 436 -5.78 37.04 10.33
CA THR A 436 -4.71 36.58 9.46
C THR A 436 -3.36 37.15 9.87
N GLY A 437 -2.35 36.27 9.95
CA GLY A 437 -0.96 36.60 9.63
C GLY A 437 -0.05 36.97 10.81
N GLN A 438 0.87 36.06 11.15
CA GLN A 438 2.30 36.40 11.24
C GLN A 438 3.14 35.12 11.27
N ILE A 439 3.86 34.91 10.17
CA ILE A 439 4.97 33.99 10.04
C ILE A 439 6.09 34.52 10.95
N ARG A 440 6.40 33.82 12.03
CA ARG A 440 7.60 34.04 12.82
C ARG A 440 8.53 32.85 12.66
N VAL A 441 9.54 33.07 11.82
CA VAL A 441 10.78 32.29 11.78
C VAL A 441 11.36 32.22 13.20
N LYS A 442 11.49 31.02 13.75
CA LYS A 442 12.43 30.76 14.84
C LYS A 442 13.50 29.81 14.32
N GLN A 443 14.70 30.37 14.31
CA GLN A 443 15.97 29.73 14.09
C GLN A 443 16.20 28.62 15.12
N SER A 444 16.91 27.59 14.65
CA SER A 444 17.86 26.73 15.34
C SER A 444 18.00 26.91 16.85
N ASP A 445 17.86 25.80 17.58
CA ASP A 445 18.92 25.36 18.48
C ASP A 445 19.05 23.85 18.39
N SER A 446 20.26 23.46 18.02
CA SER A 446 20.87 22.15 18.17
C SER A 446 20.88 21.75 19.64
N ASP A 447 20.55 20.50 19.94
CA ASP A 447 21.24 19.76 20.98
C ASP A 447 21.22 18.27 20.67
N SER A 448 22.43 17.78 20.43
CA SER A 448 22.85 16.40 20.54
C SER A 448 22.55 15.86 21.94
N ASP A 449 22.01 14.65 22.05
CA ASP A 449 22.68 13.69 22.92
C ASP A 449 22.35 12.22 22.65
N THR A 450 23.44 11.47 22.74
CA THR A 450 23.64 10.04 22.60
C THR A 450 23.08 9.23 23.79
N SER A 451 22.43 8.10 23.49
CA SER A 451 22.49 6.79 24.19
C SER A 451 21.28 5.98 23.71
N GLY A 452 21.35 4.71 23.30
CA GLY A 452 22.12 3.60 23.83
C GLY A 452 21.16 2.67 24.58
N GLN A 453 21.15 1.37 24.22
CA GLN A 453 20.34 0.25 24.76
C GLN A 453 18.97 0.07 24.08
N GLY A 454 18.51 -1.12 23.64
CA GLY A 454 18.98 -2.49 23.83
C GLY A 454 17.76 -3.39 24.08
N GLY A 455 17.59 -4.46 23.29
CA GLY A 455 16.64 -5.57 23.52
C GLY A 455 15.15 -5.22 23.30
N THR A 456 14.24 -6.12 22.93
CA THR A 456 14.25 -7.58 22.81
C THR A 456 13.06 -7.97 21.93
N GLU A 457 13.26 -8.97 21.08
CA GLU A 457 12.22 -9.73 20.40
C GLU A 457 11.26 -10.39 21.41
N THR A 458 9.96 -10.38 21.13
CA THR A 458 9.06 -11.52 21.47
C THR A 458 7.73 -11.42 20.69
N PRO A 459 7.17 -12.54 20.22
CA PRO A 459 6.00 -12.56 19.32
C PRO A 459 4.66 -12.64 20.08
N PRO A 460 3.53 -12.32 19.44
CA PRO A 460 2.21 -12.52 20.04
C PRO A 460 1.77 -14.00 19.98
N PRO A 461 1.13 -14.54 21.03
CA PRO A 461 0.64 -15.91 21.02
C PRO A 461 -0.73 -16.05 20.35
N ALA A 462 -0.89 -17.21 19.71
CA ALA A 462 -2.10 -17.72 19.11
C ALA A 462 -3.21 -18.01 20.14
N GLY A 463 -4.44 -17.70 19.74
CA GLY A 463 -5.58 -18.62 19.79
C GLY A 463 -6.22 -18.96 21.14
N LYS A 464 -7.51 -18.62 21.27
CA LYS A 464 -8.49 -19.51 21.92
C LYS A 464 -9.88 -19.42 21.28
N ARG A 465 -10.41 -20.62 21.06
CA ARG A 465 -11.66 -21.02 20.39
C ARG A 465 -12.90 -20.86 21.29
N MET A 466 -14.04 -21.07 20.63
CA MET A 466 -15.38 -21.47 21.12
C MET A 466 -16.32 -20.28 21.39
N ARG A 467 -17.54 -20.19 20.87
CA ARG A 467 -18.66 -21.16 20.79
C ARG A 467 -19.63 -20.75 19.66
N SER A 468 -19.97 -21.63 18.71
CA SER A 468 -21.20 -22.46 18.61
C SER A 468 -22.55 -21.73 18.47
N SER A 469 -23.24 -22.12 17.38
CA SER A 469 -24.65 -22.56 17.32
C SER A 469 -25.74 -21.64 16.75
N SER A 470 -26.58 -22.32 15.95
CA SER A 470 -27.93 -22.00 15.46
C SER A 470 -28.01 -20.86 14.44
N GLY A 471 -28.69 -20.97 13.31
CA GLY A 471 -29.73 -21.89 12.87
C GLY A 471 -30.90 -21.04 12.38
N GLY A 472 -31.25 -21.11 11.10
CA GLY A 472 -32.45 -20.45 10.59
C GLY A 472 -32.41 -20.12 9.10
N SER A 473 -32.74 -21.09 8.26
CA SER A 473 -33.45 -20.79 7.00
C SER A 473 -34.91 -20.47 7.35
N PRO A 474 -35.61 -19.65 6.55
CA PRO A 474 -36.46 -20.28 5.56
C PRO A 474 -36.54 -19.57 4.20
N SER A 475 -36.78 -20.42 3.21
CA SER A 475 -37.40 -20.18 1.92
C SER A 475 -38.43 -19.06 1.88
N SER A 476 -38.42 -18.26 0.81
CA SER A 476 -39.66 -17.86 0.12
C SER A 476 -39.41 -17.51 -1.34
N GLN A 477 -40.13 -18.22 -2.19
CA GLN A 477 -40.31 -17.99 -3.61
C GLN A 477 -41.01 -16.64 -3.84
N LYS A 478 -40.59 -15.89 -4.87
CA LYS A 478 -41.55 -15.11 -5.66
C LYS A 478 -41.07 -14.94 -7.10
N ARG A 479 -41.83 -15.57 -8.00
CA ARG A 479 -41.86 -15.35 -9.45
C ARG A 479 -42.42 -13.96 -9.78
N LEU A 480 -41.91 -13.32 -10.82
CA LEU A 480 -42.64 -12.54 -11.87
C LEU A 480 -41.53 -11.98 -12.80
N ARG A 481 -41.36 -12.47 -14.04
CA ARG A 481 -41.88 -11.88 -15.31
C ARG A 481 -41.54 -10.38 -15.41
N LYS A 482 -41.01 -9.80 -16.49
CA LYS A 482 -41.25 -10.03 -17.92
C LYS A 482 -40.32 -9.09 -18.72
N ASP A 483 -39.88 -9.54 -19.89
CA ASP A 483 -39.59 -8.85 -21.16
C ASP A 483 -39.31 -7.33 -21.15
N SER A 484 -38.15 -6.95 -21.70
CA SER A 484 -38.05 -5.89 -22.71
C SER A 484 -36.70 -5.97 -23.43
N ASP A 485 -36.76 -6.53 -24.64
CA ASP A 485 -35.92 -6.14 -25.77
C ASP A 485 -35.91 -4.61 -25.93
N GLU A 486 -34.76 -4.00 -26.22
CA GLU A 486 -34.56 -3.12 -27.39
C GLU A 486 -33.15 -2.50 -27.46
N LYS A 487 -32.44 -2.91 -28.53
CA LYS A 487 -31.49 -2.17 -29.40
C LYS A 487 -30.25 -1.44 -28.86
N PRO A 488 -29.06 -1.72 -29.44
CA PRO A 488 -27.89 -0.84 -29.36
C PRO A 488 -27.95 0.26 -30.42
N ALA A 489 -27.87 1.53 -30.00
CA ALA A 489 -27.56 2.64 -30.89
C ALA A 489 -26.05 2.73 -31.08
N GLY A 490 -25.60 2.52 -32.31
CA GLY A 490 -24.26 2.90 -32.75
C GLY A 490 -24.16 4.42 -32.87
N ALA A 491 -23.05 4.96 -32.39
CA ALA A 491 -22.58 6.30 -32.74
C ALA A 491 -21.10 6.21 -33.07
N THR A 492 -20.83 6.08 -34.38
CA THR A 492 -19.58 6.45 -35.03
C THR A 492 -19.61 7.95 -35.31
N PHE A 493 -18.70 8.71 -34.73
CA PHE A 493 -18.26 10.07 -35.12
C PHE A 493 -17.09 10.36 -34.16
N GLY A 494 -15.85 10.64 -34.54
CA GLY A 494 -15.35 11.36 -35.70
C GLY A 494 -14.34 12.37 -35.13
N ASP A 495 -13.08 12.21 -35.49
CA ASP A 495 -12.00 13.20 -35.54
C ASP A 495 -11.98 14.36 -34.52
N LEU A 496 -11.03 14.31 -33.60
CA LEU A 496 -10.44 15.49 -32.97
C LEU A 496 -8.92 15.44 -33.15
N LEU A 497 -8.47 15.77 -34.37
CA LEU A 497 -7.15 16.33 -34.61
C LEU A 497 -7.24 17.84 -34.40
N GLY A 498 -6.83 18.29 -33.22
CA GLY A 498 -6.52 19.69 -32.96
C GLY A 498 -5.01 19.87 -33.05
N ASN A 499 -4.53 20.21 -34.23
CA ASN A 499 -3.33 21.03 -34.37
C ASN A 499 -3.70 22.42 -33.86
N ASP A 500 -2.94 22.96 -32.93
CA ASP A 500 -2.68 24.40 -32.89
C ASP A 500 -1.27 24.64 -32.37
N SER A 501 -0.52 25.27 -33.24
CA SER A 501 0.78 25.89 -33.06
C SER A 501 0.59 27.32 -32.57
N GLU A 502 1.22 27.67 -31.46
CA GLU A 502 1.97 28.93 -31.24
C GLU A 502 2.80 28.84 -29.96
#